data_AF-A0A0N0LH06-F1
#
_entry.id   AF-A0A0N0LH06-F1
#
_cell.length_a   1.000
_cell.length_b   1.000
_cell.length_c   1.000
_cell.angle_alpha   90.00
_cell.angle_beta   90.00
_cell.angle_gamma   90.00
#
_symmetry.space_group_name_H-M   'P 1'
#
loop_
_entity.id
_entity.type
_entity.pdbx_description
1 polymer ?
#
loop_
_entity_poly.entity_id
_entity_poly.type
_entity_poly.pdbx_seq_one_letter_code
_entity_poly.pdbx_strand_id
1 'polypeptide(L)'
;MVAEYASPEKVKAAWNEAGEIVFNSDIEILPIEKYQMRFFADGRLVALYTDGSNPKTKGDNALICNMKSGYGKGLLELKHLFYIPQGETEFKVY
;
A
#
# COMPACT_ATOMS: atom_id res chain seq x y z
N MET A 1 13.42 11.67 -17.68
CA MET A 1 14.22 11.22 -16.52
C MET A 1 14.09 9.71 -16.47
N VAL A 2 15.18 8.97 -16.72
CA VAL A 2 15.17 7.52 -16.57
C VAL A 2 15.26 7.25 -15.07
N ALA A 3 14.28 6.53 -14.51
CA ALA A 3 14.33 6.15 -13.12
C ALA A 3 15.41 5.08 -12.94
N GLU A 4 16.46 5.39 -12.18
CA GLU A 4 17.46 4.40 -11.77
C GLU A 4 16.96 3.62 -10.56
N TYR A 5 17.30 2.33 -10.50
CA TYR A 5 16.99 1.50 -9.34
C TYR A 5 17.68 2.05 -8.09
N ALA A 6 16.99 2.01 -6.96
CA ALA A 6 17.56 2.38 -5.67
C ALA A 6 18.66 1.39 -5.25
N SER A 7 19.71 1.89 -4.59
CA SER A 7 20.76 1.03 -4.04
C SER A 7 20.21 0.14 -2.91
N PRO A 8 20.81 -1.04 -2.66
CA PRO A 8 20.40 -1.92 -1.56
C PRO A 8 20.38 -1.22 -0.19
N GLU A 9 21.32 -0.32 0.07
CA GLU A 9 21.42 0.45 1.32
C GLU A 9 20.23 1.40 1.47
N LYS A 10 19.86 2.08 0.37
CA LYS A 10 18.71 2.98 0.34
C LYS A 10 17.40 2.21 0.53
N VAL A 11 17.29 1.04 -0.09
CA VAL A 11 16.13 0.14 0.08
C VAL A 11 16.05 -0.32 1.55
N LYS A 12 17.15 -0.76 2.14
CA LYS A 12 17.19 -1.19 3.55
C LYS A 12 16.84 -0.07 4.52
N ALA A 13 17.38 1.13 4.31
CA ALA A 13 17.07 2.29 5.14
C ALA A 13 15.57 2.65 5.08
N ALA A 14 14.98 2.66 3.88
CA ALA A 14 13.55 2.90 3.71
C ALA A 14 12.69 1.82 4.38
N TRP A 15 13.09 0.55 4.31
CA TRP A 15 12.40 -0.55 5.01
C TRP A 15 12.46 -0.42 6.53
N ASN A 16 13.62 -0.05 7.07
CA ASN A 16 13.76 0.19 8.51
C ASN A 16 12.87 1.35 8.97
N GLU A 17 12.87 2.46 8.22
CA GLU A 17 12.03 3.62 8.51
C GLU A 17 10.53 3.27 8.45
N ALA A 18 10.10 2.55 7.40
CA ALA A 18 8.72 2.09 7.27
C ALA A 18 8.33 1.14 8.42
N GLY A 19 9.23 0.23 8.81
CA GLY A 19 9.04 -0.66 9.95
C GLY A 19 8.87 0.10 11.26
N GLU A 20 9.76 1.05 11.55
CA GLU A 20 9.66 1.92 12.73
C GLU A 20 8.32 2.69 12.76
N ILE A 21 7.90 3.26 11.63
CA ILE A 21 6.60 3.95 11.55
C ILE A 21 5.46 2.98 11.84
N VAL A 22 5.42 1.83 11.17
CA VAL A 22 4.30 0.88 11.27
C VAL A 22 4.22 0.21 12.64
N PHE A 23 5.35 -0.18 13.21
CA PHE A 23 5.38 -0.96 14.45
C PHE A 23 5.41 -0.11 15.72
N ASN A 24 5.91 1.14 15.65
CA ASN A 24 6.05 2.00 16.82
C ASN A 24 5.09 3.21 16.83
N SER A 25 4.24 3.36 15.80
CA SER A 25 3.17 4.38 15.82
C SER A 25 1.83 3.79 16.27
N ASP A 26 0.99 4.63 16.86
CA ASP A 26 -0.42 4.29 17.10
C ASP A 26 -1.18 4.44 15.78
N ILE A 27 -1.40 3.32 15.10
CA ILE A 27 -2.02 3.24 13.78
C ILE A 27 -3.37 2.54 13.87
N GLU A 28 -4.38 3.18 13.28
CA GLU A 28 -5.67 2.56 13.03
C GLU A 28 -5.81 2.27 11.52
N ILE A 29 -5.92 1.00 11.15
CA ILE A 29 -6.27 0.61 9.78
C ILE A 29 -7.72 0.97 9.55
N LEU A 30 -8.00 1.79 8.53
CA LEU A 30 -9.36 2.16 8.19
C LEU A 30 -10.09 0.96 7.56
N PRO A 31 -11.37 0.73 7.89
CA PRO A 31 -12.14 -0.39 7.35
C PRO A 31 -12.22 -0.35 5.82
N ILE A 32 -11.98 -1.51 5.19
CA ILE A 32 -12.04 -1.69 3.74
C ILE A 32 -13.47 -2.08 3.33
N GLU A 33 -14.49 -1.34 3.78
CA GLU A 33 -15.88 -1.72 3.50
C GLU A 33 -16.22 -1.69 2.01
N LYS A 34 -15.58 -0.78 1.26
CA LYS A 34 -15.79 -0.63 -0.18
C LYS A 34 -14.47 -0.40 -0.90
N TYR A 35 -14.04 -1.40 -1.66
CA TYR A 35 -12.84 -1.34 -2.49
C TYR A 35 -13.12 -1.82 -3.90
N GLN A 36 -12.28 -1.39 -4.83
CA GLN A 36 -12.22 -1.85 -6.20
C GLN A 36 -10.86 -2.49 -6.46
N MET A 37 -10.84 -3.63 -7.13
CA MET A 37 -9.59 -4.21 -7.63
C MET A 37 -9.19 -3.48 -8.91
N ARG A 38 -7.94 -3.01 -8.97
CA ARG A 38 -7.33 -2.48 -10.19
C ARG A 38 -6.18 -3.37 -10.62
N PHE A 39 -6.17 -3.72 -11.89
CA PHE A 39 -5.18 -4.60 -12.50
C PHE A 39 -4.14 -3.78 -13.26
N PHE A 40 -2.89 -4.21 -13.17
CA PHE A 40 -1.72 -3.60 -13.78
C PHE A 40 -0.88 -4.70 -14.46
N ALA A 41 0.07 -4.30 -15.31
CA ALA A 41 1.00 -5.21 -15.98
C ALA A 41 0.27 -6.39 -16.67
N ASP A 42 -0.71 -6.08 -17.51
CA ASP A 42 -1.54 -7.05 -18.24
C ASP A 42 -2.21 -8.10 -17.34
N GLY A 43 -2.67 -7.67 -16.16
CA GLY A 43 -3.39 -8.54 -15.21
C GLY A 43 -2.50 -9.32 -14.24
N ARG A 44 -1.17 -9.15 -14.31
CA ARG A 44 -0.21 -9.85 -13.43
C ARG A 44 -0.10 -9.22 -12.04
N LEU A 45 -0.46 -7.96 -11.92
CA LEU A 45 -0.45 -7.22 -10.67
C LEU A 45 -1.85 -6.69 -10.38
N VAL A 46 -2.23 -6.68 -9.12
CA VAL A 46 -3.49 -6.11 -8.66
C VAL A 46 -3.27 -5.33 -7.37
N ALA A 47 -3.98 -4.21 -7.24
CA ALA A 47 -4.04 -3.46 -6.00
C ALA A 47 -5.49 -3.12 -5.67
N LEU A 48 -5.75 -2.95 -4.38
CA LEU A 48 -7.06 -2.54 -3.88
C LEU A 48 -7.07 -1.01 -3.84
N TYR A 49 -8.05 -0.41 -4.49
CA TYR A 49 -8.30 1.03 -4.46
C TYR A 49 -9.60 1.32 -3.73
N THR A 50 -9.69 2.50 -3.13
CA THR A 50 -10.98 2.96 -2.60
C THR A 50 -11.99 3.06 -3.76
N ASP A 51 -13.26 2.80 -3.45
CA ASP A 51 -14.35 2.94 -4.43
C ASP A 51 -14.67 4.41 -4.80
N GLY A 52 -13.96 5.36 -4.18
CA GLY A 52 -14.11 6.80 -4.38
C GLY A 52 -15.31 7.42 -3.66
N SER A 53 -15.99 6.67 -2.79
CA SER A 53 -17.13 7.17 -2.00
C SER A 53 -16.71 8.18 -0.93
N ASN A 54 -15.51 8.04 -0.37
CA ASN A 54 -14.93 8.99 0.58
C ASN A 54 -14.05 10.02 -0.14
N PRO A 55 -14.39 11.33 -0.11
CA PRO A 55 -13.60 12.37 -0.77
C PRO A 55 -12.16 12.48 -0.27
N LYS A 56 -11.88 12.11 0.99
CA LYS A 56 -10.56 12.22 1.60
C LYS A 56 -9.56 11.16 1.12
N THR A 57 -10.06 10.10 0.50
CA THR A 57 -9.28 8.93 0.11
C THR A 57 -9.54 8.53 -1.34
N LYS A 58 -10.18 9.42 -2.10
CA LYS A 58 -10.66 9.15 -3.45
C LYS A 58 -9.48 9.01 -4.41
N GLY A 59 -9.34 7.82 -4.98
CA GLY A 59 -8.27 7.53 -5.95
C GLY A 59 -7.02 6.96 -5.32
N ASP A 60 -6.97 6.84 -3.99
CA ASP A 60 -5.89 6.20 -3.25
C ASP A 60 -6.10 4.68 -3.14
N ASN A 61 -5.05 3.96 -2.73
CA ASN A 61 -5.15 2.56 -2.33
C ASN A 61 -6.14 2.40 -1.16
N ALA A 62 -6.76 1.23 -1.06
CA ALA A 62 -7.76 0.93 -0.05
C ALA A 62 -7.16 0.64 1.34
N LEU A 63 -5.86 0.34 1.41
CA LEU A 63 -5.13 0.16 2.66
C LEU A 63 -4.62 1.51 3.16
N ILE A 64 -5.47 2.18 3.94
CA ILE A 64 -5.19 3.48 4.52
C ILE A 64 -5.18 3.36 6.04
N CYS A 65 -4.17 3.99 6.61
CA CYS A 65 -3.89 4.01 8.03
C CYS A 65 -4.08 5.44 8.55
N ASN A 66 -4.80 5.59 9.66
CA ASN A 66 -4.82 6.84 10.40
C ASN A 66 -3.76 6.79 11.51
N MET A 67 -2.72 7.61 11.39
CA MET A 67 -1.69 7.75 12.40
C MET A 67 -2.16 8.73 13.48
N LYS A 68 -2.35 8.23 14.70
CA LYS A 68 -2.85 9.00 15.85
C LYS A 68 -1.73 9.68 16.62
N SER A 69 -0.55 9.08 16.67
CA SER A 69 0.66 9.63 17.30
C SER A 69 1.94 8.96 16.76
N GLY A 70 3.10 9.58 16.92
CA GLY A 70 4.39 9.11 16.38
C GLY A 70 5.01 10.09 15.37
N TYR A 71 5.45 9.57 14.22
CA TYR A 71 6.12 10.31 13.12
C TYR A 71 5.27 11.41 12.45
N GLY A 72 4.03 11.61 12.90
CA GLY A 72 3.09 12.63 12.44
C GLY A 72 1.66 12.27 12.82
N LYS A 73 0.73 13.20 12.61
CA LYS A 73 -0.72 12.90 12.60
C LYS A 73 -1.22 13.03 11.17
N GLY A 74 -1.90 12.02 10.66
CA GLY A 74 -2.41 12.05 9.28
C GLY A 74 -2.70 10.69 8.68
N LEU A 75 -3.10 10.71 7.40
CA LEU A 75 -3.34 9.51 6.62
C LEU A 75 -2.02 9.00 6.04
N LEU A 76 -1.74 7.73 6.28
CA LEU A 76 -0.66 6.98 5.66
C LEU A 76 -1.28 5.98 4.67
N GLU A 77 -0.81 6.02 3.42
CA GLU A 77 -1.20 5.05 2.40
C GLU A 77 -0.18 3.91 2.36
N LEU A 78 -0.66 2.67 2.54
CA LEU A 78 0.16 1.47 2.34
C LEU A 78 0.06 1.03 0.88
N LYS A 79 0.98 1.55 0.06
CA LYS A 79 1.08 1.16 -1.35
C LYS A 79 1.45 -0.32 -1.46
N HIS A 80 0.62 -1.08 -2.18
CA HIS A 80 0.80 -2.50 -2.36
C HIS A 80 0.46 -2.90 -3.79
N LEU A 81 1.19 -3.87 -4.31
CA LEU A 81 0.89 -4.54 -5.57
C LEU A 81 0.99 -6.03 -5.28
N PHE A 82 -0.15 -6.71 -5.29
CA PHE A 82 -0.20 -8.15 -5.13
C PHE A 82 0.05 -8.81 -6.48
N TYR A 83 0.92 -9.81 -6.49
CA TYR A 83 1.21 -10.60 -7.67
C TYR A 83 0.23 -11.75 -7.80
N ILE A 84 -0.41 -11.88 -8.96
CA ILE A 84 -1.16 -13.08 -9.35
C ILE A 84 -0.30 -13.85 -10.35
N PRO A 85 0.12 -15.09 -10.03
CA PRO A 85 0.93 -15.88 -10.95
C PRO A 85 0.23 -16.12 -12.28
N GLN A 86 1.02 -16.18 -13.35
CA GLN A 86 0.50 -16.44 -14.69
C GLN A 86 -0.25 -17.77 -14.75
N GLY A 87 -1.50 -17.74 -15.22
CA GLY A 87 -2.40 -18.90 -15.29
C GLY A 87 -3.25 -19.14 -14.04
N GLU A 88 -3.08 -18.34 -12.99
CA GLU A 88 -3.85 -18.40 -11.76
C GLU A 88 -4.91 -17.30 -11.72
N THR A 89 -5.97 -17.51 -10.92
CA THR A 89 -7.04 -16.53 -10.70
C THR A 89 -7.15 -16.08 -9.24
N GLU A 90 -6.35 -16.69 -8.34
CA GLU A 90 -6.35 -16.43 -6.91
C GLU A 90 -4.96 -16.05 -6.40
N PHE A 91 -4.91 -15.32 -5.28
CA PHE A 91 -3.67 -15.03 -4.58
C PHE A 91 -3.10 -16.30 -3.93
N LYS A 92 -1.80 -16.51 -4.08
CA LYS A 92 -1.09 -17.55 -3.33
C LYS A 92 -0.37 -16.91 -2.15
N VAL A 93 -0.52 -17.51 -0.98
CA VAL A 93 0.30 -17.19 0.20
C VAL A 93 1.63 -17.92 0.02
N TYR A 94 2.74 -17.17 0.00
CA TYR A 94 4.10 -17.70 -0.11
C TYR A 94 4.82 -17.58 1.23
#